data_AF-A0A6P7GXA3-F1
#
_entry.id   AF-A0A6P7GXA3-F1
#
_cell.length_a   1.000
_cell.length_b   1.000
_cell.length_c   1.000
_cell.angle_alpha   90.00
_cell.angle_beta   90.00
_cell.angle_gamma   90.00
#
_symmetry.space_group_name_H-M   'P 1'
#
loop_
_entity.id
_entity.type
_entity.pdbx_description
1 polymer ?
#
loop_
_entity_poly.entity_id
_entity_poly.type
_entity_poly.pdbx_seq_one_letter_code
_entity_poly.pdbx_strand_id
1 'polypeptide(L)'
;LYVNGNNPQLAKLYPEVSFPVSRGTRMISPFIKWEHTRDWFVPSYDIDLNNAIQYGARSVPFQLADQEWTFVQGHIVDGRNLFPATGYLFLAWDTLCLIEDSNIPFNLKQIIFEDVKFLRDTTVPKTGGVSFTVCLNITSGRFEIVEGGTLIVTGKIYSNNEDDATYCGVDTIAEHANSLTGKDVYKELRLRGYNY
;
A
#
# COMPACT_ATOMS: atom_id res chain seq x y z
N LEU A 1 -45.73 7.89 -21.85
CA LEU A 1 -44.70 7.77 -22.92
C LEU A 1 -43.29 7.97 -22.37
N TYR A 2 -42.93 9.17 -21.87
CA TYR A 2 -41.58 9.44 -21.32
C TYR A 2 -41.17 8.56 -20.14
N VAL A 3 -42.03 8.42 -19.12
CA VAL A 3 -41.79 7.51 -17.98
C VAL A 3 -41.67 6.04 -18.42
N ASN A 4 -42.26 5.67 -19.56
CA ASN A 4 -42.15 4.33 -20.13
C ASN A 4 -40.93 4.20 -21.06
N GLY A 5 -39.97 5.13 -21.02
CA GLY A 5 -38.73 5.10 -21.80
C GLY A 5 -38.83 5.59 -23.25
N ASN A 6 -39.97 6.12 -23.68
CA ASN A 6 -40.12 6.68 -25.04
C ASN A 6 -39.66 8.15 -25.07
N ASN A 7 -39.07 8.63 -26.17
CA ASN A 7 -38.55 10.00 -26.27
C ASN A 7 -39.37 10.90 -27.23
N PRO A 8 -40.55 11.38 -26.84
CA PRO A 8 -41.36 12.26 -27.69
C PRO A 8 -40.73 13.65 -27.82
N GLN A 9 -40.64 14.17 -29.04
CA GLN A 9 -40.12 15.52 -29.33
C GLN A 9 -41.17 16.61 -29.12
N LEU A 10 -41.46 16.92 -27.84
CA LEU A 10 -42.50 17.88 -27.45
C LEU A 10 -42.31 19.28 -28.06
N ALA A 11 -41.07 19.67 -28.37
CA ALA A 11 -40.77 20.98 -28.98
C ALA A 11 -41.51 21.22 -30.31
N LYS A 12 -41.85 20.17 -31.07
CA LYS A 12 -42.56 20.29 -32.35
C LYS A 12 -44.06 20.57 -32.21
N LEU A 13 -44.61 20.43 -31.01
CA LEU A 13 -46.03 20.67 -30.72
C LEU A 13 -46.31 22.15 -30.36
N TYR A 14 -45.26 22.94 -30.14
CA TYR A 14 -45.35 24.33 -29.75
C TYR A 14 -44.63 25.23 -30.77
N PRO A 15 -44.96 26.53 -30.82
CA PRO A 15 -44.22 27.49 -31.63
C PRO A 15 -42.73 27.51 -31.28
N GLU A 16 -41.89 27.83 -32.26
CA GLU A 16 -40.44 27.89 -32.07
C GLU A 16 -40.05 28.95 -31.04
N VAL A 17 -39.12 28.59 -30.16
CA VAL A 17 -38.57 29.49 -29.14
C VAL A 17 -37.38 30.24 -29.74
N SER A 18 -37.38 31.57 -29.59
CA SER A 18 -36.25 32.41 -30.00
C SER A 18 -35.13 32.32 -28.98
N PHE A 19 -33.92 31.99 -29.45
CA PHE A 19 -32.69 32.00 -28.67
C PHE A 19 -31.82 33.19 -29.07
N PRO A 20 -31.01 33.75 -28.15
CA PRO A 20 -30.79 33.33 -26.76
C PRO A 20 -31.97 33.66 -25.83
N VAL A 21 -32.09 32.92 -24.73
CA VAL A 21 -33.12 33.18 -23.71
C VAL A 21 -32.91 34.55 -23.04
N SER A 22 -33.99 35.11 -22.49
CA SER A 22 -33.96 36.43 -21.86
C SER A 22 -33.16 36.43 -20.54
N ARG A 23 -32.63 37.61 -20.19
CA ARG A 23 -32.00 37.85 -18.89
C ARG A 23 -33.00 37.60 -17.76
N GLY A 24 -32.61 36.81 -16.77
CA GLY A 24 -33.48 36.43 -15.65
C GLY A 24 -34.14 35.07 -15.80
N THR A 25 -33.93 34.37 -16.92
CA THR A 25 -34.29 32.95 -17.06
C THR A 25 -33.61 32.13 -15.96
N ARG A 26 -34.37 31.28 -15.25
CA ARG A 26 -33.87 30.52 -14.08
C ARG A 26 -32.75 29.58 -14.46
N MET A 27 -31.77 29.42 -13.57
CA MET A 27 -30.70 28.44 -13.73
C MET A 27 -31.24 27.02 -13.63
N ILE A 28 -30.73 26.11 -14.47
CA ILE A 28 -31.09 24.69 -14.45
C ILE A 28 -30.24 23.93 -13.42
N SER A 29 -28.98 24.32 -13.22
CA SER A 29 -28.01 23.58 -12.40
C SER A 29 -28.47 23.23 -10.98
N PRO A 30 -29.18 24.09 -10.21
CA PRO A 30 -29.55 23.76 -8.84
C PRO A 30 -30.67 22.71 -8.74
N PHE A 31 -31.36 22.42 -9.85
CA PHE A 31 -32.47 21.46 -9.89
C PHE A 31 -32.01 20.04 -10.28
N ILE A 32 -30.79 19.89 -10.78
CA ILE A 32 -30.21 18.59 -11.10
C ILE A 32 -29.55 18.04 -9.83
N LYS A 33 -30.07 16.92 -9.32
CA LYS A 33 -29.52 16.21 -8.16
C LYS A 33 -28.97 14.86 -8.60
N TRP A 34 -27.83 14.48 -8.05
CA TRP A 34 -27.23 13.16 -8.21
C TRP A 34 -27.37 12.37 -6.91
N GLU A 35 -27.18 11.06 -6.98
CA GLU A 35 -27.14 10.21 -5.80
C GLU A 35 -25.76 10.29 -5.13
N HIS A 36 -25.66 11.04 -4.03
CA HIS A 36 -24.42 11.23 -3.27
C HIS A 36 -24.34 10.29 -2.05
N THR A 37 -24.87 9.07 -2.16
CA THR A 37 -24.92 8.10 -1.05
C THR A 37 -23.56 7.45 -0.76
N ARG A 38 -22.59 7.59 -1.67
CA ARG A 38 -21.24 7.04 -1.54
C ARG A 38 -20.23 8.17 -1.44
N ASP A 39 -19.43 8.13 -0.39
CA ASP A 39 -18.29 9.01 -0.23
C ASP A 39 -17.09 8.47 -1.02
N TRP A 40 -16.28 9.40 -1.52
CA TRP A 40 -15.03 9.09 -2.17
C TRP A 40 -13.89 9.57 -1.29
N PHE A 41 -12.75 8.88 -1.35
CA PHE A 41 -11.57 9.31 -0.64
C PHE A 41 -11.14 10.71 -1.11
N VAL A 42 -11.11 11.66 -0.19
CA VAL A 42 -10.58 13.01 -0.41
C VAL A 42 -9.24 13.08 0.31
N PRO A 43 -8.12 13.32 -0.39
CA PRO A 43 -6.82 13.48 0.26
C PRO A 43 -6.89 14.61 1.29
N SER A 44 -6.71 14.30 2.57
CA SER A 44 -6.48 15.30 3.60
C SER A 44 -4.99 15.60 3.68
N TYR A 45 -4.61 16.87 3.52
CA TYR A 45 -3.24 17.30 3.78
C TYR A 45 -3.03 17.35 5.29
N ASP A 46 -2.65 16.22 5.88
CA ASP A 46 -2.34 16.13 7.30
C ASP A 46 -0.92 16.68 7.53
N ILE A 47 -0.85 17.92 7.99
CA ILE A 47 0.40 18.63 8.29
C ILE A 47 1.16 17.89 9.41
N ASP A 48 0.45 17.30 10.36
CA ASP A 48 1.04 16.63 11.52
C ASP A 48 1.67 15.29 11.12
N LEU A 49 1.06 14.56 10.18
CA LEU A 49 1.65 13.34 9.62
C LEU A 49 2.93 13.64 8.84
N ASN A 50 2.94 14.70 8.03
CA ASN A 50 4.14 15.12 7.30
C ASN A 50 5.25 15.58 8.25
N ASN A 51 4.90 16.30 9.32
CA ASN A 51 5.86 16.70 10.35
C ASN A 51 6.42 15.48 11.11
N ALA A 52 5.58 14.51 11.48
CA ALA A 52 6.02 13.29 12.17
C ALA A 52 7.01 12.47 11.32
N ILE A 53 6.77 12.38 10.01
CA ILE A 53 7.69 11.73 9.07
C ILE A 53 9.05 12.46 9.05
N GLN A 54 9.06 13.80 9.06
CA GLN A 54 10.32 14.56 9.16
C GLN A 54 11.09 14.28 10.46
N TYR A 55 10.40 13.91 11.55
CA TYR A 55 11.02 13.49 12.81
C TYR A 55 11.34 11.98 12.87
N GLY A 56 11.18 11.26 11.77
CA GLY A 56 11.53 9.85 11.67
C GLY A 56 10.44 8.90 12.17
N ALA A 57 9.23 9.36 12.46
CA ALA A 57 8.14 8.50 12.91
C ALA A 57 7.01 8.44 11.86
N ARG A 58 6.66 7.23 11.43
CA ARG A 58 5.59 7.00 10.45
C ARG A 58 4.62 5.95 10.96
N SER A 59 3.34 6.29 11.00
CA SER A 59 2.27 5.31 11.21
C SER A 59 1.76 4.80 9.88
N VAL A 60 1.73 3.47 9.73
CA VAL A 60 1.26 2.78 8.54
C VAL A 60 0.06 1.91 8.94
N PRO A 61 -1.17 2.33 8.61
CA PRO A 61 -2.33 1.46 8.75
C PRO A 61 -2.23 0.33 7.73
N PHE A 62 -2.58 -0.87 8.17
CA PHE A 62 -2.58 -2.09 7.37
C PHE A 62 -3.94 -2.75 7.49
N GLN A 63 -4.63 -2.97 6.37
CA GLN A 63 -5.84 -3.77 6.32
C GLN A 63 -5.75 -4.80 5.20
N LEU A 64 -6.24 -6.02 5.45
CA LEU A 64 -6.25 -7.06 4.43
C LEU A 64 -7.21 -6.75 3.27
N ALA A 65 -8.20 -5.86 3.51
CA ALA A 65 -9.11 -5.38 2.49
C ALA A 65 -8.46 -4.40 1.50
N ASP A 66 -7.30 -3.83 1.85
CA ASP A 66 -6.58 -2.93 0.96
C ASP A 66 -5.99 -3.72 -0.21
N GLN A 67 -6.22 -3.24 -1.43
CA GLN A 67 -5.78 -3.92 -2.65
C GLN A 67 -4.26 -4.12 -2.67
N GLU A 68 -3.51 -3.17 -2.09
CA GLU A 68 -2.05 -3.21 -1.99
C GLU A 68 -1.57 -4.37 -1.12
N TRP A 69 -2.34 -4.75 -0.09
CA TRP A 69 -1.93 -5.74 0.91
C TRP A 69 -2.64 -7.09 0.79
N THR A 70 -3.52 -7.24 -0.20
CA THR A 70 -4.30 -8.48 -0.40
C THR A 70 -3.41 -9.72 -0.54
N PHE A 71 -2.19 -9.57 -1.08
CA PHE A 71 -1.23 -10.68 -1.24
C PHE A 71 -0.79 -11.30 0.10
N VAL A 72 -0.84 -10.54 1.20
CA VAL A 72 -0.47 -11.03 2.54
C VAL A 72 -1.41 -12.15 2.99
N GLN A 73 -2.61 -12.26 2.42
CA GLN A 73 -3.53 -13.37 2.71
C GLN A 73 -2.91 -14.75 2.45
N GLY A 74 -1.96 -14.85 1.52
CA GLY A 74 -1.24 -16.09 1.21
C GLY A 74 -0.10 -16.42 2.19
N HIS A 75 0.28 -15.50 3.08
CA HIS A 75 1.40 -15.73 4.00
C HIS A 75 0.95 -16.47 5.29
N ILE A 76 0.54 -17.72 5.10
CA ILE A 76 0.04 -18.56 6.19
C ILE A 76 1.17 -19.49 6.67
N VAL A 77 1.45 -19.46 7.97
CA VAL A 77 2.43 -20.35 8.62
C VAL A 77 1.79 -20.96 9.85
N ASP A 78 1.84 -22.29 9.95
CA ASP A 78 1.17 -23.09 10.97
C ASP A 78 -0.33 -22.75 11.13
N GLY A 79 -1.01 -22.54 9.99
CA GLY A 79 -2.43 -22.18 9.97
C GLY A 79 -2.77 -20.75 10.44
N ARG A 80 -1.77 -19.92 10.76
CA ARG A 80 -1.96 -18.51 11.13
C ARG A 80 -1.52 -17.61 9.98
N ASN A 81 -2.32 -16.60 9.66
CA ASN A 81 -1.91 -15.56 8.72
C ASN A 81 -0.97 -14.60 9.45
N LEU A 82 0.32 -14.64 9.12
CA LEU A 82 1.34 -13.83 9.76
C LEU A 82 1.77 -12.72 8.80
N PHE A 83 2.03 -11.53 9.34
CA PHE A 83 2.63 -10.49 8.53
C PHE A 83 4.07 -10.91 8.15
N PRO A 84 4.46 -10.85 6.86
CA PRO A 84 5.77 -11.33 6.43
C PRO A 84 6.91 -10.55 7.07
N ALA A 85 7.99 -11.24 7.46
CA ALA A 85 9.21 -10.58 7.95
C ALA A 85 9.78 -9.59 6.92
N THR A 86 9.71 -9.95 5.63
CA THR A 86 10.08 -9.09 4.50
C THR A 86 9.20 -7.85 4.38
N GLY A 87 7.94 -7.92 4.82
CA GLY A 87 7.05 -6.78 4.89
C GLY A 87 7.57 -5.71 5.85
N TYR A 88 8.14 -6.08 7.00
CA TYR A 88 8.73 -5.12 7.93
C TYR A 88 9.94 -4.41 7.34
N LEU A 89 10.80 -5.14 6.62
CA LEU A 89 11.93 -4.55 5.91
C LEU A 89 11.44 -3.55 4.86
N PHE A 90 10.39 -3.89 4.12
CA PHE A 90 9.76 -2.97 3.18
C PHE A 90 9.22 -1.70 3.86
N LEU A 91 8.55 -1.82 5.01
CA LEU A 91 8.07 -0.65 5.76
C LEU A 91 9.22 0.26 6.21
N ALA A 92 10.32 -0.30 6.69
CA ALA A 92 11.51 0.46 7.07
C ALA A 92 12.16 1.16 5.86
N TRP A 93 12.28 0.44 4.74
CA TRP A 93 12.83 0.95 3.48
C TRP A 93 11.99 2.10 2.93
N ASP A 94 10.69 1.91 2.79
CA ASP A 94 9.77 2.93 2.28
C ASP A 94 9.80 4.18 3.17
N THR A 95 9.92 4.00 4.49
CA THR A 95 10.07 5.13 5.43
C THR A 95 11.38 5.88 5.25
N LEU A 96 12.51 5.18 5.05
CA LEU A 96 13.80 5.82 4.72
C LEU A 96 13.72 6.61 3.41
N CYS A 97 13.08 6.06 2.39
CA CYS A 97 12.88 6.72 1.10
C CYS A 97 12.10 8.02 1.26
N LEU A 98 10.95 7.97 1.94
CA LEU A 98 10.10 9.14 2.17
C LEU A 98 10.83 10.28 2.90
N ILE A 99 11.67 9.93 3.87
CA ILE A 99 12.40 10.89 4.70
C ILE A 99 13.55 11.54 3.95
N GLU A 100 14.35 10.75 3.22
CA GLU A 100 15.54 11.26 2.55
C GLU A 100 15.20 11.98 1.24
N ASP A 101 14.31 11.43 0.41
CA ASP A 101 13.82 12.09 -0.80
C ASP A 101 12.48 11.49 -1.24
N SER A 102 11.40 12.22 -0.95
CA SER A 102 10.04 11.81 -1.30
C SER A 102 9.79 11.69 -2.81
N ASN A 103 10.70 12.18 -3.67
CA ASN A 103 10.59 12.07 -5.13
C ASN A 103 11.28 10.83 -5.71
N ILE A 104 12.11 10.13 -4.93
CA ILE A 104 12.79 8.92 -5.39
C ILE A 104 12.00 7.70 -4.90
N PRO A 105 11.36 6.95 -5.81
CA PRO A 105 10.65 5.74 -5.42
C PRO A 105 11.63 4.70 -4.87
N PHE A 106 11.17 3.89 -3.91
CA PHE A 106 12.00 2.94 -3.18
C PHE A 106 12.81 2.02 -4.10
N ASN A 107 12.24 1.60 -5.23
CA ASN A 107 12.84 0.68 -6.20
C ASN A 107 14.13 1.21 -6.88
N LEU A 108 14.43 2.50 -6.78
CA LEU A 108 15.65 3.10 -7.33
C LEU A 108 16.76 3.29 -6.29
N LYS A 109 16.48 2.98 -5.01
CA LYS A 109 17.38 3.30 -3.90
C LYS A 109 18.07 2.05 -3.37
N GLN A 110 19.39 2.01 -3.49
CA GLN A 110 20.19 0.98 -2.86
C GLN A 110 20.28 1.24 -1.35
N ILE A 111 19.97 0.21 -0.57
CA ILE A 111 19.96 0.28 0.89
C ILE A 111 20.70 -0.92 1.49
N ILE A 112 21.23 -0.73 2.68
CA ILE A 112 21.85 -1.80 3.47
C ILE A 112 21.08 -1.92 4.77
N PHE A 113 20.76 -3.16 5.13
CA PHE A 113 20.24 -3.53 6.44
C PHE A 113 21.36 -4.17 7.26
N GLU A 114 21.55 -3.69 8.49
CA GLU A 114 22.48 -4.26 9.46
C GLU A 114 21.74 -4.61 10.76
N ASP A 115 22.21 -5.66 11.44
CA ASP A 115 21.74 -6.06 12.78
C ASP A 115 20.21 -6.17 12.93
N VAL A 116 19.51 -6.59 11.87
CA VAL A 116 18.06 -6.74 11.91
C VAL A 116 17.66 -7.92 12.81
N LYS A 117 16.76 -7.65 13.74
CA LYS A 117 16.20 -8.63 14.67
C LYS A 117 14.68 -8.57 14.62
N PHE A 118 14.07 -9.70 14.28
CA PHE A 118 12.64 -9.93 14.39
C PHE A 118 12.36 -10.48 15.79
N LEU A 119 11.69 -9.68 16.62
CA LEU A 119 11.42 -10.02 18.02
C LEU A 119 10.09 -10.75 18.17
N ARG A 120 9.12 -10.44 17.32
CA ARG A 120 7.76 -10.97 17.38
C ARG A 120 7.07 -10.99 16.02
N ASP A 121 6.29 -12.03 15.79
CA ASP A 121 5.39 -12.14 14.64
C ASP A 121 4.07 -11.40 14.89
N THR A 122 3.57 -10.71 13.86
CA THR A 122 2.26 -10.05 13.90
C THR A 122 1.24 -10.95 13.23
N THR A 123 0.14 -11.25 13.92
CA THR A 123 -0.97 -12.01 13.32
C THR A 123 -1.92 -11.06 12.61
N VAL A 124 -2.18 -11.32 11.33
CA VAL A 124 -3.08 -10.51 10.51
C VAL A 124 -4.54 -10.87 10.80
N PRO A 125 -5.36 -9.93 11.31
CA PRO A 125 -6.77 -10.19 11.57
C PRO A 125 -7.55 -10.30 10.25
N LYS A 126 -8.59 -11.16 10.23
CA LYS A 126 -9.50 -11.31 9.08
C LYS A 126 -10.40 -10.09 8.86
N THR A 127 -10.70 -9.36 9.93
CA THR A 127 -11.56 -8.18 9.96
C THR A 127 -10.92 -7.11 10.82
N GLY A 128 -10.92 -5.86 10.36
CA GLY A 128 -10.20 -4.76 11.00
C GLY A 128 -8.82 -4.55 10.41
N GLY A 129 -7.99 -3.78 11.12
CA GLY A 129 -6.65 -3.42 10.68
C GLY A 129 -5.62 -3.52 11.80
N VAL A 130 -4.36 -3.59 11.41
CA VAL A 130 -3.20 -3.43 12.27
C VAL A 130 -2.57 -2.07 11.94
N SER A 131 -1.94 -1.43 12.91
CA SER A 131 -1.17 -0.21 12.65
C SER A 131 0.26 -0.43 13.10
N PHE A 132 1.19 -0.28 12.16
CA PHE A 132 2.61 -0.34 12.42
C PHE A 132 3.15 1.08 12.56
N THR A 133 3.91 1.33 13.62
CA THR A 133 4.67 2.57 13.76
C THR A 133 6.14 2.26 13.48
N VAL A 134 6.67 2.88 12.43
CA VAL A 134 8.09 2.83 12.07
C VAL A 134 8.77 4.06 12.66
N CYS A 135 9.76 3.86 13.51
CA CYS A 135 10.60 4.89 14.09
C CYS A 135 12.01 4.73 13.52
N LEU A 136 12.48 5.71 12.75
CA LEU A 136 13.80 5.74 12.12
C LEU A 136 14.58 6.95 12.64
N ASN A 137 15.74 6.69 13.24
CA ASN A 137 16.70 7.73 13.56
C ASN A 137 17.66 7.92 12.37
N ILE A 138 17.46 8.99 11.60
CA ILE A 138 18.20 9.29 10.37
C ILE A 138 19.71 9.37 10.60
N THR A 139 20.15 9.96 11.71
CA THR A 139 21.57 10.15 12.01
C THR A 139 22.29 8.84 12.30
N SER A 140 21.64 7.92 13.01
CA SER A 140 22.25 6.63 13.38
C SER A 140 21.90 5.48 12.43
N GLY A 141 20.88 5.68 11.57
CA GLY A 141 20.26 4.65 10.74
C GLY A 141 19.43 3.63 11.54
N ARG A 142 19.34 3.73 12.87
CA ARG A 142 18.60 2.75 13.66
C ARG A 142 17.10 2.89 13.42
N PHE A 143 16.45 1.77 13.16
CA PHE A 143 15.00 1.72 13.03
C PHE A 143 14.38 0.73 14.00
N GLU A 144 13.17 1.04 14.41
CA GLU A 144 12.32 0.25 15.26
C GLU A 144 10.93 0.21 14.64
N ILE A 145 10.30 -0.96 14.67
CA ILE A 145 8.90 -1.11 14.24
C ILE A 145 8.11 -1.58 15.45
N VAL A 146 6.98 -0.93 15.68
CA VAL A 146 6.11 -1.13 16.84
C VAL A 146 4.69 -1.44 16.37
N GLU A 147 4.07 -2.44 16.98
CA GLU A 147 2.65 -2.78 16.83
C GLU A 147 1.96 -2.61 18.19
N GLY A 148 0.93 -1.76 18.29
CA GLY A 148 0.16 -1.60 19.52
C GLY A 148 0.99 -1.26 20.76
N GLY A 149 2.08 -0.50 20.59
CA GLY A 149 3.03 -0.16 21.65
C GLY A 149 4.08 -1.24 21.98
N THR A 150 4.04 -2.39 21.30
CA THR A 150 5.02 -3.47 21.46
C THR A 150 6.05 -3.44 20.33
N LEU A 151 7.33 -3.49 20.68
CA LEU A 151 8.43 -3.56 19.72
C LEU A 151 8.44 -4.93 19.01
N ILE A 152 8.41 -4.91 17.67
CA ILE A 152 8.36 -6.12 16.84
C ILE A 152 9.64 -6.36 16.04
N VAL A 153 10.28 -5.29 15.55
CA VAL A 153 11.52 -5.38 14.75
C VAL A 153 12.45 -4.24 15.14
N THR A 154 13.75 -4.54 15.19
CA THR A 154 14.80 -3.53 15.33
C THR A 154 15.87 -3.77 14.29
N GLY A 155 16.58 -2.74 13.87
CA GLY A 155 17.78 -2.91 13.07
C GLY A 155 18.41 -1.57 12.74
N LYS A 156 19.30 -1.57 11.75
CA LYS A 156 19.85 -0.37 11.15
C LYS A 156 19.64 -0.43 9.64
N ILE A 157 19.28 0.71 9.07
CA ILE A 157 19.05 0.91 7.65
C ILE A 157 19.69 2.22 7.21
N TYR A 158 20.37 2.21 6.08
CA TYR A 158 20.93 3.41 5.47
C TYR A 158 21.11 3.22 3.98
N SER A 159 21.16 4.34 3.26
CA SER A 159 21.38 4.38 1.82
C SER A 159 22.84 4.12 1.50
N ASN A 160 23.09 3.29 0.49
CA ASN A 160 24.43 3.12 -0.06
C ASN A 160 24.52 3.86 -1.40
N ASN A 161 25.38 4.86 -1.49
CA ASN A 161 25.60 5.65 -2.71
C ASN A 161 26.82 5.15 -3.50
N GLU A 162 27.62 4.28 -2.90
CA GLU A 162 28.74 3.66 -3.59
C GLU A 162 28.21 2.40 -4.30
N ASP A 163 28.53 2.24 -5.59
CA ASP A 163 28.35 1.00 -6.35
C ASP A 163 29.29 -0.12 -5.85
N ASP A 164 29.48 -0.19 -4.54
CA ASP A 164 30.35 -1.14 -3.84
C ASP A 164 29.61 -2.46 -3.52
N ALA A 165 28.40 -2.62 -4.08
CA ALA A 165 27.70 -3.88 -4.14
C ALA A 165 28.50 -4.85 -5.01
N THR A 166 29.51 -5.46 -4.40
CA THR A 166 30.21 -6.62 -4.93
C THR A 166 29.20 -7.76 -4.85
N TYR A 167 28.28 -7.80 -5.81
CA TYR A 167 27.47 -8.98 -6.07
C TYR A 167 28.45 -10.07 -6.49
N CYS A 168 28.89 -10.87 -5.52
CA CYS A 168 29.54 -12.14 -5.79
C CYS A 168 28.46 -13.05 -6.39
N GLY A 169 28.17 -12.85 -7.67
CA GLY A 169 27.28 -13.72 -8.41
C GLY A 169 27.72 -15.15 -8.21
N VAL A 170 26.80 -15.96 -7.69
CA VAL A 170 27.01 -17.40 -7.64
C VAL A 170 26.92 -17.88 -9.08
N ASP A 171 27.91 -18.65 -9.53
CA ASP A 171 27.90 -19.25 -10.85
C ASP A 171 26.56 -19.95 -11.08
N THR A 172 25.88 -19.60 -12.18
CA THR A 172 24.63 -20.26 -12.56
C THR A 172 24.93 -21.73 -12.86
N ILE A 173 24.50 -22.61 -11.97
CA ILE A 173 24.60 -24.05 -12.16
C ILE A 173 23.65 -24.44 -13.30
N ALA A 174 24.13 -25.21 -14.27
CA ALA A 174 23.33 -25.65 -15.41
C ALA A 174 22.08 -26.42 -14.94
N GLU A 175 20.97 -26.31 -15.68
CA GLU A 175 19.74 -27.06 -15.40
C GLU A 175 20.04 -28.56 -15.30
N HIS A 176 19.91 -29.11 -14.11
CA HIS A 176 20.03 -30.54 -13.87
C HIS A 176 18.67 -31.23 -14.08
N ALA A 177 18.70 -32.47 -14.57
CA ALA A 177 17.50 -33.29 -14.80
C ALA A 177 16.64 -33.54 -13.55
N ASN A 178 17.17 -33.29 -12.35
CA ASN A 178 16.51 -33.50 -11.06
C ASN A 178 16.09 -32.19 -10.36
N SER A 179 15.93 -31.10 -11.11
CA SER A 179 15.47 -29.83 -10.54
C SER A 179 14.04 -29.93 -10.00
N LEU A 180 13.81 -29.36 -8.82
CA LEU A 180 12.47 -29.31 -8.23
C LEU A 180 11.60 -28.32 -9.00
N THR A 181 10.36 -28.70 -9.29
CA THR A 181 9.37 -27.74 -9.77
C THR A 181 8.89 -26.86 -8.62
N GLY A 182 8.27 -25.71 -8.92
CA GLY A 182 7.66 -24.88 -7.88
C GLY A 182 6.65 -25.64 -7.02
N LYS A 183 5.91 -26.59 -7.62
CA LYS A 183 4.96 -27.44 -6.88
C LYS A 183 5.67 -28.36 -5.89
N ASP A 184 6.83 -28.90 -6.26
CA ASP A 184 7.60 -29.77 -5.36
C ASP A 184 8.14 -29.00 -4.16
N VAL A 185 8.62 -27.77 -4.39
CA VAL A 185 9.08 -26.87 -3.32
C VAL A 185 7.95 -26.53 -2.34
N TYR A 186 6.81 -26.05 -2.85
CA TYR A 186 5.69 -25.68 -1.98
C TYR A 186 5.04 -26.90 -1.30
N LYS A 187 5.11 -28.09 -1.92
CA LYS A 187 4.70 -29.34 -1.27
C LYS A 187 5.55 -29.64 -0.05
N GLU A 188 6.88 -29.59 -0.19
CA GLU A 188 7.81 -29.83 0.93
C GLU A 188 7.67 -28.76 2.03
N LEU A 189 7.53 -27.49 1.66
CA LEU A 189 7.30 -26.40 2.62
C LEU A 189 5.99 -26.59 3.39
N ARG A 190 4.92 -26.98 2.71
CA ARG A 190 3.62 -27.25 3.33
C ARG A 190 3.65 -28.39 4.34
N LEU A 191 4.45 -29.44 4.07
CA LEU A 191 4.66 -30.54 5.02
C LEU A 191 5.34 -30.09 6.31
N ARG A 192 6.02 -28.94 6.30
CA ARG A 192 6.72 -28.34 7.45
C ARG A 192 5.94 -27.21 8.13
N GLY A 193 4.70 -26.95 7.71
CA GLY A 193 3.84 -25.91 8.30
C GLY A 193 3.77 -24.60 7.51
N TYR A 194 4.52 -24.44 6.42
CA TYR A 194 4.47 -23.23 5.59
C TYR A 194 3.37 -23.36 4.53
N ASN A 195 2.23 -22.73 4.76
CA ASN A 195 1.03 -22.79 3.93
C ASN A 195 0.96 -21.60 2.95
N TYR A 196 2.04 -21.37 2.21
CA TYR A 196 2.10 -20.38 1.13
C TYR A 196 1.19 -20.72 -0.06
#